data_AF-A0AA86VG60-F1
#
_entry.id   AF-A0AA86VG60-F1
#
_cell.length_a   1.000
_cell.length_b   1.000
_cell.length_c   1.000
_cell.angle_alpha   90.00
_cell.angle_beta   90.00
_cell.angle_gamma   90.00
#
_symmetry.space_group_name_H-M   'P 1'
#
loop_
_entity.id
_entity.type
_entity.pdbx_description
1 polymer ?
#
loop_
_entity_poly.entity_id
_entity_poly.type
_entity_poly.pdbx_seq_one_letter_code
_entity_poly.pdbx_strand_id
1 'polypeptide(L)'
;MNYSQDSHPFGCFFPFGNLFKMISPRGSHMSPQLLAMLQAFEGTLRERLKNLIPKSKDEILTMAWMTLAMNSLSESYNNIANLITNLELPSNVWREKWVDV
;
A
#
# COMPACT_ATOMS: atom_id res chain seq x y z
N MET A 1 9.36 -2.76 -43.62
CA MET A 1 8.38 -2.59 -42.55
C MET A 1 9.14 -2.43 -41.25
N ASN A 2 8.98 -1.29 -40.58
CA ASN A 2 9.68 -0.94 -39.35
C ASN A 2 9.16 -1.78 -38.17
N TYR A 3 10.09 -2.32 -37.37
CA TYR A 3 9.79 -2.77 -36.01
C TYR A 3 9.56 -1.52 -35.16
N SER A 4 8.31 -1.21 -34.84
CA SER A 4 8.02 -0.21 -33.80
C SER A 4 8.26 -0.87 -32.45
N GLN A 5 9.47 -0.66 -31.95
CA GLN A 5 9.85 -0.92 -30.57
C GLN A 5 9.19 0.17 -29.72
N ASP A 6 7.93 -0.08 -29.31
CA ASP A 6 7.27 0.77 -28.33
C ASP A 6 8.03 0.65 -27.01
N SER A 7 8.76 1.70 -26.73
CA SER A 7 9.55 1.87 -25.53
C SER A 7 8.57 1.92 -24.35
N HIS A 8 8.47 0.82 -23.59
CA HIS A 8 7.88 0.89 -22.26
C HIS A 8 8.61 2.01 -21.50
N PRO A 9 7.94 3.13 -21.16
CA PRO A 9 8.59 4.15 -20.37
C PRO A 9 8.75 3.55 -18.98
N PHE A 10 9.98 3.16 -18.66
CA PHE A 10 10.44 2.88 -17.30
C PHE A 10 10.03 4.05 -16.41
N GLY A 11 8.87 3.97 -15.74
CA GLY A 11 8.36 5.14 -15.00
C GLY A 11 7.00 5.05 -14.33
N CYS A 12 6.23 3.98 -14.48
CA CYS A 12 5.03 3.74 -13.65
C CYS A 12 4.88 2.25 -13.37
N PHE A 13 5.39 1.79 -12.23
CA PHE A 13 5.19 0.43 -11.69
C PHE A 13 3.74 0.14 -11.27
N PHE A 14 2.78 0.98 -11.68
CA PHE A 14 1.38 0.83 -11.36
C PHE A 14 0.61 0.75 -12.68
N PRO A 15 -0.13 -0.35 -12.93
CA PRO A 15 -0.99 -0.50 -14.13
C PRO A 15 -2.07 0.59 -14.27
N PHE A 16 -2.18 1.49 -13.28
CA PHE A 16 -3.23 2.48 -13.09
C PHE A 16 -2.69 3.92 -12.93
N GLY A 17 -1.38 4.14 -13.12
CA GLY A 17 -0.76 5.44 -12.80
C GLY A 17 -0.69 5.70 -11.29
N ASN A 18 -0.43 6.95 -10.89
CA ASN A 18 -0.35 7.32 -9.46
C ASN A 18 -1.77 7.49 -8.89
N LEU A 19 -2.20 6.57 -8.01
CA LEU A 19 -3.48 6.59 -7.29
C LEU A 19 -3.82 7.96 -6.70
N PHE A 20 -2.84 8.60 -6.05
CA PHE A 20 -3.03 9.88 -5.38
C PHE A 20 -3.31 11.01 -6.38
N LYS A 21 -2.79 10.91 -7.61
CA LYS A 21 -3.13 11.84 -8.70
C LYS A 21 -4.51 11.56 -9.30
N MET A 22 -5.03 10.34 -9.15
CA MET A 22 -6.37 9.97 -9.62
C MET A 22 -7.46 10.46 -8.66
N ILE A 23 -7.23 10.35 -7.35
CA ILE A 23 -8.14 10.87 -6.30
C ILE A 23 -7.98 12.38 -6.04
N SER A 24 -6.84 12.96 -6.41
CA SER A 24 -6.60 14.40 -6.35
C SER A 24 -5.92 14.86 -7.64
N PRO A 25 -6.71 15.24 -8.67
CA PRO A 25 -6.19 15.84 -9.87
C PRO A 25 -5.41 17.10 -9.48
N ARG A 26 -4.12 17.14 -9.86
CA ARG A 26 -3.13 18.18 -9.55
C ARG A 26 -3.78 19.57 -9.37
N GLY A 27 -3.87 20.02 -8.12
CA GLY A 27 -4.36 21.36 -7.77
C GLY A 27 -5.57 21.38 -6.82
N SER A 28 -6.29 20.26 -6.64
CA SER A 28 -7.31 20.18 -5.59
C SER A 28 -6.66 19.95 -4.22
N HIS A 29 -6.86 20.89 -3.30
CA HIS A 29 -6.52 20.69 -1.89
C HIS A 29 -7.21 19.41 -1.41
N MET A 30 -6.46 18.41 -0.93
CA MET A 30 -7.06 17.19 -0.39
C MET A 30 -8.09 17.59 0.68
N SER A 31 -9.25 16.91 0.69
CA SER A 31 -10.27 17.23 1.68
C SER A 31 -9.68 17.00 3.08
N PRO A 32 -10.00 17.86 4.07
CA PRO A 32 -9.50 17.67 5.43
C PRO A 32 -9.82 16.29 6.01
N GLN A 33 -10.96 15.72 5.61
CA GLN A 33 -11.38 14.38 6.00
C GLN A 33 -10.49 13.28 5.40
N LEU A 34 -10.11 13.40 4.13
CA LEU A 34 -9.18 12.49 3.47
C LEU A 34 -7.79 12.57 4.11
N LEU A 35 -7.33 13.78 4.39
CA LEU A 35 -6.04 13.99 5.06
C LEU A 35 -6.03 13.35 6.46
N ALA A 36 -7.07 13.56 7.26
CA ALA A 36 -7.21 12.96 8.59
C ALA A 36 -7.23 11.43 8.53
N MET A 37 -7.95 10.85 7.56
CA MET A 37 -7.98 9.40 7.35
C MET A 37 -6.59 8.83 7.00
N LEU A 38 -5.87 9.47 6.09
CA LEU A 38 -4.52 9.06 5.69
C LEU A 38 -3.53 9.20 6.85
N GLN A 39 -3.60 10.30 7.62
CA GLN A 39 -2.76 10.51 8.79
C GLN A 39 -3.02 9.47 9.89
N ALA A 40 -4.28 9.12 10.14
CA ALA A 40 -4.64 8.08 11.09
C ALA A 40 -4.08 6.72 10.65
N PHE A 41 -4.28 6.35 9.38
CA PHE A 41 -3.72 5.13 8.80
C PHE A 41 -2.20 5.08 8.92
N GLU A 42 -1.50 6.15 8.53
CA GLU A 42 -0.04 6.24 8.60
C GLU A 42 0.45 6.16 10.04
N GLY A 43 -0.26 6.80 10.99
CA GLY A 43 0.01 6.71 12.42
C GLY A 43 -0.01 5.27 12.92
N THR A 44 -1.09 4.55 12.67
CA THR A 44 -1.25 3.14 13.09
C THR A 44 -0.21 2.24 12.42
N LEU A 45 0.04 2.42 11.13
CA LEU A 45 1.04 1.62 10.41
C LEU A 45 2.44 1.85 10.98
N ARG A 46 2.79 3.11 11.29
CA ARG A 46 4.09 3.46 11.88
C ARG A 46 4.30 2.80 13.24
N GLU A 47 3.29 2.79 14.11
CA GLU A 47 3.38 2.11 15.40
C GLU A 47 3.57 0.60 15.23
N ARG A 48 2.81 -0.03 14.34
CA ARG A 48 2.97 -1.46 14.05
C ARG A 48 4.36 -1.81 13.53
N LEU A 49 4.89 -1.02 12.60
CA LEU A 49 6.24 -1.23 12.07
C LEU A 49 7.31 -1.05 13.16
N LYS A 50 7.15 -0.08 14.06
CA LYS A 50 8.04 0.06 15.22
C LYS A 50 8.01 -1.16 16.13
N ASN A 51 6.83 -1.72 16.38
CA ASN A 51 6.66 -2.92 17.21
C ASN A 51 7.22 -4.19 16.55
N LEU A 52 7.41 -4.17 15.23
CA LEU A 52 8.04 -5.26 14.49
C LEU A 52 9.57 -5.22 14.49
N ILE A 53 10.19 -4.12 14.94
CA ILE A 53 11.64 -4.03 15.03
C ILE A 53 12.12 -4.99 16.13
N PRO A 54 12.87 -6.05 15.78
CA PRO A 54 13.39 -6.99 16.77
C PRO A 54 14.38 -6.28 17.69
N LYS A 55 14.32 -6.57 18.99
CA LYS A 55 15.24 -6.01 19.99
C LYS A 55 16.61 -6.67 19.93
N SER A 56 16.67 -7.92 19.49
CA SER A 56 17.90 -8.66 19.26
C SER A 56 17.78 -9.56 18.02
N LYS A 57 18.91 -9.99 17.47
CA LYS A 57 18.94 -10.89 16.32
C LYS A 57 18.34 -12.27 16.63
N ASP A 58 18.46 -12.70 17.89
CA ASP A 58 17.97 -14.01 18.34
C ASP A 58 16.44 -14.05 18.52
N GLU A 59 15.80 -12.88 18.69
CA GLU A 59 14.35 -12.77 18.85
C GLU A 59 13.59 -13.13 17.56
N ILE A 60 14.19 -12.87 16.39
CA ILE A 60 13.56 -13.06 15.06
C ILE A 60 13.14 -14.51 14.82
N LEU A 61 13.91 -15.47 15.36
CA LEU A 61 13.65 -16.90 15.19
C LEU A 61 12.75 -17.47 16.30
N THR A 62 12.25 -16.64 17.21
CA THR A 62 11.32 -17.09 18.24
C THR A 62 9.90 -17.22 17.68
N MET A 63 9.18 -18.26 18.11
CA MET A 63 7.76 -18.42 17.77
C MET A 63 6.92 -17.21 18.19
N ALA A 64 7.29 -16.56 19.29
CA ALA A 64 6.62 -15.35 19.78
C ALA A 64 6.74 -14.20 18.77
N TRP A 65 7.94 -13.91 18.28
CA TRP A 65 8.16 -12.86 17.29
C TRP A 65 7.49 -13.20 15.95
N MET A 66 7.60 -14.45 15.48
CA MET A 66 6.92 -14.89 14.26
C MET A 66 5.40 -14.73 14.33
N THR A 67 4.80 -15.09 15.47
CA THR A 67 3.35 -14.92 15.70
C THR A 67 2.97 -13.44 15.70
N LEU A 68 3.75 -12.59 16.36
CA LEU A 68 3.55 -11.14 16.37
C LEU A 68 3.70 -10.56 14.96
N ALA A 69 4.70 -11.01 14.19
CA ALA A 69 4.93 -10.59 12.82
C ALA A 69 3.76 -10.96 11.91
N MET A 70 3.27 -12.19 12.01
CA MET A 70 2.13 -12.67 11.23
C MET A 70 0.85 -11.91 11.56
N ASN A 71 0.59 -11.66 12.85
CA ASN A 71 -0.57 -10.89 13.29
C ASN A 71 -0.49 -9.44 12.79
N SER A 72 0.68 -8.79 12.94
CA SER A 72 0.88 -7.42 12.48
C SER A 72 0.74 -7.29 10.95
N LEU A 73 1.21 -8.28 10.20
CA LEU A 73 1.04 -8.35 8.75
C LEU A 73 -0.44 -8.51 8.36
N SER A 74 -1.15 -9.43 9.00
CA SER A 74 -2.59 -9.68 8.78
C SER A 74 -3.42 -8.44 9.09
N GLU A 75 -3.17 -7.79 10.23
CA GLU A 75 -3.82 -6.53 10.58
C GLU A 75 -3.50 -5.42 9.58
N SER A 76 -2.25 -5.29 9.15
CA SER A 76 -1.86 -4.27 8.18
C SER A 76 -2.56 -4.48 6.84
N TYR A 77 -2.68 -5.73 6.38
CA TYR A 77 -3.47 -6.08 5.21
C TYR A 77 -4.93 -5.65 5.36
N ASN A 78 -5.58 -5.96 6.49
CA ASN A 78 -6.96 -5.55 6.74
C ASN A 78 -7.12 -4.02 6.77
N ASN A 79 -6.15 -3.30 7.34
CA ASN A 79 -6.17 -1.84 7.36
C ASN A 79 -6.02 -1.24 5.96
N ILE A 80 -5.17 -1.83 5.11
CA ILE A 80 -5.04 -1.44 3.71
C ILE A 80 -6.33 -1.73 2.95
N ALA A 81 -6.95 -2.90 3.15
CA ALA A 81 -8.22 -3.25 2.53
C ALA A 81 -9.34 -2.28 2.93
N ASN A 82 -9.39 -1.90 4.21
CA ASN A 82 -10.33 -0.89 4.70
C ASN A 82 -10.04 0.49 4.09
N LEU A 83 -8.77 0.89 3.98
CA LEU A 83 -8.39 2.15 3.34
C LEU A 83 -8.82 2.16 1.86
N ILE A 84 -8.55 1.09 1.12
CA ILE A 84 -8.96 0.93 -0.28
C ILE A 84 -10.48 1.06 -0.42
N THR A 85 -11.23 0.41 0.47
CA THR A 85 -12.70 0.47 0.48
C THR A 85 -13.21 1.87 0.80
N ASN A 86 -12.65 2.52 1.82
CA ASN A 86 -13.04 3.88 2.24
C ASN A 86 -12.71 4.94 1.19
N LEU A 87 -11.68 4.71 0.39
CA LEU A 87 -11.31 5.56 -0.75
C LEU A 87 -12.07 5.19 -2.03
N GLU A 88 -13.00 4.22 -1.96
CA GLU A 88 -13.78 3.71 -3.09
C GLU A 88 -12.92 3.29 -4.28
N LEU A 89 -11.72 2.80 -3.98
CA LEU A 89 -10.74 2.44 -4.99
C LEU A 89 -11.15 1.12 -5.67
N PRO A 90 -10.96 0.99 -6.99
CA PRO A 90 -11.38 -0.19 -7.76
C PRO A 90 -10.49 -1.40 -7.46
N SER A 91 -10.69 -2.02 -6.29
CA SER A 91 -9.91 -3.13 -5.77
C SER A 91 -10.01 -4.41 -6.62
N ASN A 92 -11.15 -4.62 -7.28
CA ASN A 92 -11.41 -5.73 -8.20
C ASN A 92 -10.59 -5.60 -9.48
N VAL A 93 -10.57 -4.41 -10.09
CA VAL A 93 -9.79 -4.13 -11.30
C VAL A 93 -8.29 -4.26 -11.03
N TRP A 94 -7.85 -3.93 -9.81
CA TRP A 94 -6.45 -4.07 -9.43
C TRP A 94 -6.05 -5.52 -9.21
N ARG A 95 -6.87 -6.32 -8.53
CA ARG A 95 -6.52 -7.71 -8.23
C ARG A 95 -6.25 -8.53 -9.50
N GLU A 96 -7.00 -8.28 -10.57
CA GLU A 96 -6.86 -8.97 -11.86
C GLU A 96 -5.59 -8.55 -12.62
N LYS A 97 -5.29 -7.25 -12.67
CA LYS A 97 -4.15 -6.72 -13.44
C LYS A 97 -2.77 -6.93 -12.81
N TRP A 98 -2.70 -7.35 -11.54
CA TRP A 98 -1.43 -7.61 -10.86
C TRP A 98 -0.93 -9.05 -11.04
N VAL A 99 -1.77 -9.96 -11.55
CA VAL A 99 -1.42 -11.38 -11.75
C VAL A 99 -0.72 -11.62 -13.09
N ASP A 100 -0.77 -10.66 -14.01
CA ASP A 100 -0.20 -10.75 -15.37
C ASP A 100 1.28 -10.26 -15.49
N VAL A 101 2.01 -10.09 -14.38
CA VAL A 101 3.42 -9.64 -14.34
C VAL A 101 4.37 -10.75 -13.90
#